data_AF-A0A2W6DQ91-F1
#
_entry.id   AF-A0A2W6DQ91-F1
#
_cell.length_a   1.000
_cell.length_b   1.000
_cell.length_c   1.000
_cell.angle_alpha   90.00
_cell.angle_beta   90.00
_cell.angle_gamma   90.00
#
_symmetry.space_group_name_H-M   'P 1'
#
loop_
_entity.id
_entity.type
_entity.pdbx_description
1 polymer ?
#
loop_
_entity_poly.entity_id
_entity_poly.type
_entity_poly.pdbx_seq_one_letter_code
_entity_poly.pdbx_strand_id
1 'polypeptide(L)' 'METWERLQARLFHLGYLGEELPRVVSEPGVSVWLYRVIAAEAGEVARLAGDYIAECERPGSARHGGGAL' A
#
# COMPACT_ATOMS: atom_id res chain seq x y z
N MET A 1 -10.14 -11.06 4.20
CA MET A 1 -9.66 -9.85 3.50
C MET A 1 -8.91 -10.30 2.27
N GLU A 2 -9.45 -9.99 1.09
CA GLU A 2 -8.87 -10.32 -0.21
C GLU A 2 -7.55 -9.56 -0.47
N THR A 3 -6.72 -10.01 -1.42
CA THR A 3 -5.45 -9.37 -1.80
C THR A 3 -5.63 -7.89 -2.13
N TRP A 4 -6.70 -7.56 -2.88
CA TRP A 4 -7.06 -6.18 -3.23
C TRP A 4 -7.38 -5.31 -2.00
N GLU A 5 -8.20 -5.81 -1.08
CA GLU A 5 -8.58 -5.05 0.13
C GLU A 5 -7.36 -4.78 1.03
N ARG A 6 -6.44 -5.76 1.12
CA ARG A 6 -5.16 -5.59 1.85
C ARG A 6 -4.29 -4.52 1.19
N LEU A 7 -4.16 -4.57 -0.14
CA LEU A 7 -3.41 -3.57 -0.90
C LEU A 7 -4.00 -2.17 -0.72
N GLN A 8 -5.33 -2.04 -0.84
CA GLN A 8 -6.03 -0.77 -0.66
C GLN A 8 -5.81 -0.20 0.74
N ALA A 9 -5.99 -1.00 1.80
CA ALA A 9 -5.78 -0.55 3.18
C ALA A 9 -4.35 -0.04 3.41
N ARG A 10 -3.36 -0.75 2.86
CA ARG A 10 -1.94 -0.38 2.98
C ARG A 10 -1.59 0.89 2.20
N LEU A 11 -2.18 1.09 1.02
CA LEU A 11 -2.03 2.34 0.26
C LEU A 11 -2.57 3.56 1.03
N PHE A 12 -3.74 3.43 1.67
CA PHE A 12 -4.29 4.49 2.50
C PHE A 12 -3.40 4.79 3.71
N HIS A 13 -2.91 3.75 4.39
CA HIS A 13 -2.02 3.92 5.52
C HIS A 13 -0.68 4.58 5.12
N LEU A 14 -0.11 4.19 3.97
CA LEU A 14 1.09 4.84 3.44
C LEU A 14 0.86 6.33 3.14
N GLY A 15 -0.29 6.68 2.54
CA GLY A 15 -0.69 8.06 2.30
C GLY A 15 -0.80 8.86 3.60
N TYR A 16 -1.48 8.28 4.60
CA TYR A 16 -1.60 8.87 5.94
C TYR A 16 -0.23 9.15 6.59
N LEU A 17 0.70 8.18 6.54
CA LEU A 17 2.06 8.38 7.09
C LEU A 17 2.81 9.52 6.39
N GLY A 18 2.59 9.70 5.08
CA GLY A 18 3.13 10.82 4.32
C GLY A 18 2.55 12.18 4.75
N GLU A 19 1.27 12.23 5.12
CA GLU A 19 0.62 13.44 5.65
C GLU A 19 1.11 13.81 7.07
N GLU A 20 1.61 12.86 7.85
CA GLU A 20 2.19 13.12 9.17
C GLU A 20 3.61 13.70 9.10
N LEU A 21 4.35 13.50 8.00
CA LEU A 21 5.75 13.96 7.86
C LEU A 21 5.93 15.46 8.18
N PRO A 22 5.14 16.39 7.63
CA PRO A 22 5.27 17.82 7.93
C PRO A 22 5.07 18.15 9.41
N ARG A 23 4.31 17.34 10.16
CA ARG A 23 4.04 17.58 11.59
C ARG A 23 5.23 17.23 12.47
N VAL A 24 6.02 16.24 12.08
CA VAL A 24 7.13 15.70 12.89
C VAL A 24 8.52 16.02 12.33
N VAL A 25 8.61 16.70 11.19
CA VAL A 25 9.89 16.99 10.50
C VAL A 25 10.88 17.78 11.38
N SER A 26 10.36 18.60 12.30
CA SER A 26 11.16 19.41 13.23
C SER A 26 11.70 18.62 14.42
N GLU A 27 11.32 17.34 14.57
CA GLU A 27 11.77 16.46 15.63
C GLU A 27 12.67 15.36 15.05
N PRO A 28 14.01 15.49 15.11
CA PRO A 28 14.93 14.60 14.39
C PRO A 28 14.78 13.12 14.74
N GLY A 29 14.51 12.78 16.01
CA GLY A 29 14.30 11.39 16.43
C GLY A 29 13.00 10.80 15.88
N VAL A 30 11.93 11.59 15.87
CA VAL A 30 10.59 11.16 15.42
C VAL A 30 10.52 11.10 13.90
N SER A 31 11.08 12.09 13.21
CA SER A 31 11.17 12.12 11.75
C SER A 31 11.96 10.94 11.19
N VAL A 32 13.14 10.62 11.76
CA VAL A 32 13.93 9.44 11.33
C VAL A 32 13.16 8.14 11.54
N TRP A 33 12.44 8.02 12.66
CA TRP A 33 11.58 6.86 12.90
C TRP A 33 10.44 6.78 11.86
N LEU A 34 9.74 7.89 11.60
CA LEU A 34 8.64 7.93 10.64
C LEU A 34 9.09 7.60 9.21
N TYR A 35 10.25 8.10 8.77
CA TYR A 35 10.82 7.72 7.48
C TYR A 35 11.08 6.21 7.35
N ARG A 36 11.54 5.55 8.43
CA ARG A 36 11.73 4.10 8.45
C ARG A 36 10.40 3.35 8.35
N VAL A 37 9.37 3.84 9.05
CA VAL A 37 8.02 3.27 8.99
C VAL A 37 7.45 3.39 7.57
N ILE A 38 7.57 4.57 6.95
CA ILE A 38 7.15 4.80 5.56
C ILE A 38 7.87 3.86 4.60
N ALA A 39 9.19 3.70 4.75
CA ALA A 39 9.96 2.80 3.89
C ALA A 39 9.52 1.34 4.03
N ALA A 40 9.27 0.88 5.26
CA ALA A 40 8.77 -0.47 5.51
C ALA A 40 7.35 -0.67 4.93
N GLU A 41 6.46 0.30 5.11
CA GLU A 41 5.09 0.25 4.60
C GLU A 41 5.06 0.25 3.07
N ALA A 42 5.89 1.08 2.43
CA ALA A 42 6.05 1.09 0.98
C ALA A 42 6.55 -0.25 0.43
N GLY A 43 7.47 -0.92 1.17
CA GLY A 43 7.92 -2.26 0.83
C GLY A 43 6.79 -3.30 0.86
N GLU A 44 5.94 -3.27 1.89
CA GLU A 44 4.77 -4.15 1.98
C GLU A 44 3.73 -3.87 0.89
N VAL A 45 3.48 -2.59 0.59
CA VAL A 45 2.61 -2.18 -0.53
C VAL A 45 3.15 -2.74 -1.85
N ALA A 46 4.44 -2.59 -2.13
CA ALA A 46 5.06 -3.09 -3.35
C ALA A 46 4.94 -4.62 -3.47
N ARG A 47 5.17 -5.34 -2.37
CA ARG A 47 5.02 -6.80 -2.32
C ARG A 47 3.58 -7.23 -2.61
N LEU A 48 2.60 -6.62 -1.94
CA LEU A 48 1.17 -6.92 -2.15
C LEU A 48 0.67 -6.54 -3.55
N ALA A 49 1.18 -5.44 -4.11
CA ALA A 49 0.89 -5.06 -5.48
C ALA A 49 1.41 -6.11 -6.47
N GLY A 50 2.63 -6.63 -6.25
CA GLY A 50 3.17 -7.75 -7.03
C GLY A 50 2.30 -9.00 -6.94
N ASP A 51 1.89 -9.39 -5.73
CA ASP A 51 0.98 -10.53 -5.50
C ASP A 51 -0.35 -10.35 -6.25
N TYR A 52 -0.93 -9.14 -6.19
CA TYR A 52 -2.18 -8.80 -6.86
C TYR A 52 -2.06 -8.83 -8.38
N ILE A 53 -0.99 -8.26 -8.94
CA ILE A 53 -0.72 -8.29 -10.38
C ILE A 53 -0.58 -9.74 -10.86
N ALA A 54 0.21 -10.57 -10.15
CA ALA A 54 0.36 -11.98 -10.49
C ALA A 54 -0.96 -12.77 -10.37
N GLU A 55 -1.86 -12.35 -9.48
CA GLU A 55 -3.22 -12.89 -9.38
C GLU A 55 -4.10 -12.48 -10.57
N CYS A 56 -3.99 -11.24 -11.04
CA CYS A 56 -4.70 -10.74 -12.22
C CYS A 56 -4.20 -11.38 -13.53
N GLU A 57 -2.90 -11.64 -13.65
CA GLU A 57 -2.28 -12.22 -14.85
C GLU A 57 -2.48 -13.74 -14.98
N ARG A 58 -2.93 -14.41 -13.92
CA ARG A 58 -3.15 -15.86 -13.93
C ARG A 58 -4.26 -16.26 -14.92
N PRO A 59 -4.00 -17.11 -15.93
CA PRO A 59 -5.02 -17.57 -16.86
C PRO A 59 -6.16 -18.29 -16.11
N GLY A 60 -7.39 -17.83 -16.27
CA GLY A 60 -8.56 -18.34 -15.55
C GLY A 60 -8.90 -17.59 -14.25
N SER A 61 -8.18 -16.52 -13.92
CA SER A 61 -8.54 -15.56 -12.87
C SER A 61 -9.75 -14.75 -13.30
N ALA A 62 -10.94 -15.36 -13.19
CA ALA A 62 -12.22 -14.72 -13.48
C ALA A 62 -12.61 -13.73 -12.38
N ARG A 63 -11.78 -12.70 -12.11
CA ARG A 63 -12.29 -11.48 -11.48
C ARG A 63 -12.95 -10.61 -12.54
N HIS A 64 -14.16 -11.04 -12.88
CA HIS A 64 -15.30 -10.24 -13.34
C HIS A 64 -14.96 -8.80 -13.78
N GLY A 65 -14.58 -8.66 -15.05
CA GLY A 65 -14.95 -7.50 -15.86
C GLY A 65 -16.47 -7.50 -16.13
N GLY A 66 -17.29 -7.69 -15.09
CA GLY A 66 -18.74 -7.63 -15.12
C GLY A 66 -19.23 -6.20 -14.93
N GLY A 67 -18.58 -5.23 -15.57
CA GLY A 67 -19.16 -3.91 -15.78
C GLY A 67 -20.02 -3.99 -17.04
N ALA A 68 -21.21 -4.55 -16.91
CA ALA A 68 -22.25 -4.33 -17.89
C ALA A 68 -22.70 -2.87 -17.76
N LEU A 69 -22.27 -2.03 -18.70
CA LEU A 69 -22.96 -0.81 -19.09
C LEU A 69 -23.71 -1.07 -20.39
#